data_AF-A0AA48GS87-F1
#
_entry.id   AF-A0AA48GS87-F1
#
_cell.length_a   1.000
_cell.length_b   1.000
_cell.length_c   1.000
_cell.angle_alpha   90.00
_cell.angle_beta   90.00
_cell.angle_gamma   90.00
#
_symmetry.space_group_name_H-M   'P 1'
#
loop_
_entity.id
_entity.type
_entity.pdbx_description
1 polymer ?
#
loop_
_entity_poly.entity_id
_entity_poly.type
_entity_poly.pdbx_seq_one_letter_code
_entity_poly.pdbx_strand_id
1 'polypeptide(L)'
;MDVAWYYSAGGQDRTGPVSWAEIEAAYRSGVIGPQSLLWASHLAGWVPAGTLLDAPTPPPPPASGPAEAPGSRAAFHCGLWALLSMCLCFPVALALAIAAIVQNQKASRMARENPGTYRKPGNGGLVMAIIALCVLPLLALLGIVSAIAIPAFLGQRERARDKAAIANLDSGLYALAGDFDRLKDRAPQEIKAGLEAGLRAQPGRNPWNEAAPAFSYEVEVVTGTDGQGFRDATRAAGGALGQCAYVVQFPGEHQPGMVGGVVRTKNPVGGSPWFVKVRSLD
;
A
#
# COMPACT_ATOMS: atom_id res chain seq x y z
N MET A 1 -57.63 -0.15 -65.92
CA MET A 1 -58.17 0.25 -64.61
C MET A 1 -57.24 -0.31 -63.58
N ASP A 2 -56.52 0.52 -62.84
CA ASP A 2 -55.58 0.06 -61.82
C ASP A 2 -56.36 -0.55 -60.65
N VAL A 3 -56.01 -1.79 -60.30
CA VAL A 3 -56.64 -2.49 -59.18
C VAL A 3 -56.12 -1.88 -57.88
N ALA A 4 -57.03 -1.41 -57.04
CA ALA A 4 -56.68 -0.90 -55.71
C ALA A 4 -56.33 -2.06 -54.76
N TRP A 5 -55.13 -2.00 -54.17
CA TRP A 5 -54.65 -2.97 -53.18
C TRP A 5 -54.71 -2.40 -51.77
N TYR A 6 -54.88 -3.29 -50.81
CA TYR A 6 -54.86 -2.98 -49.39
C TYR A 6 -54.03 -4.02 -48.65
N TYR A 7 -53.34 -3.62 -47.57
CA TYR A 7 -52.58 -4.53 -46.72
C TYR A 7 -52.87 -4.32 -45.23
N SER A 8 -52.63 -5.35 -44.42
CA SER A 8 -52.64 -5.31 -42.96
C SER A 8 -51.37 -5.99 -42.43
N ALA A 9 -50.59 -5.23 -41.64
CA ALA A 9 -49.38 -5.70 -41.00
C ALA A 9 -49.61 -5.85 -39.48
N GLY A 10 -49.40 -7.05 -38.94
CA GLY A 10 -49.34 -7.26 -37.49
C GLY A 10 -50.62 -6.93 -36.70
N GLY A 11 -51.80 -7.06 -37.32
CA GLY A 11 -53.08 -6.77 -36.66
C GLY A 11 -53.48 -5.30 -36.64
N GLN A 12 -52.76 -4.41 -37.34
CA GLN A 12 -53.20 -3.04 -37.59
C GLN A 12 -54.34 -2.97 -38.62
N ASP A 13 -55.09 -1.86 -38.55
CA ASP A 13 -56.19 -1.54 -39.47
C ASP A 13 -55.73 -1.53 -40.95
N ARG A 14 -56.69 -1.78 -41.84
CA ARG A 14 -56.51 -1.84 -43.29
C ARG A 14 -55.87 -0.55 -43.83
N THR A 15 -54.68 -0.67 -44.43
CA THR A 15 -53.98 0.42 -45.11
C THR A 15 -54.15 0.32 -46.63
N GLY A 16 -54.63 1.39 -47.27
CA GLY A 16 -54.85 1.49 -48.73
C GLY A 16 -55.92 2.54 -49.09
N PRO A 17 -56.22 2.78 -50.37
CA PRO A 17 -55.75 2.03 -51.54
C PRO A 17 -54.31 2.38 -51.94
N VAL A 18 -53.51 1.35 -52.23
CA VAL A 18 -52.14 1.46 -52.77
C VAL A 18 -52.03 0.68 -54.08
N SER A 19 -51.02 1.01 -54.87
CA SER A 19 -50.68 0.29 -56.10
C SER A 19 -49.91 -1.00 -55.80
N TRP A 20 -49.90 -1.94 -56.74
CA TRP A 20 -49.11 -3.17 -56.60
C TRP A 20 -47.59 -2.88 -56.45
N ALA A 21 -47.09 -1.87 -57.13
CA ALA A 21 -45.68 -1.45 -57.02
C ALA A 21 -45.33 -0.99 -55.59
N GLU A 22 -46.24 -0.31 -54.90
CA GLU A 22 -46.08 0.09 -53.51
C GLU A 22 -46.14 -1.11 -52.55
N ILE A 23 -46.98 -2.11 -52.84
CA ILE A 23 -47.00 -3.38 -52.09
C ILE A 23 -45.65 -4.09 -52.20
N GLU A 24 -45.10 -4.22 -53.41
CA GLU A 24 -43.78 -4.82 -53.60
C GLU A 24 -42.67 -4.01 -52.91
N ALA A 25 -42.73 -2.67 -52.98
CA ALA A 25 -41.76 -1.81 -52.30
C ALA A 25 -41.88 -1.92 -50.77
N ALA A 26 -43.09 -2.02 -50.23
CA ALA A 26 -43.36 -2.24 -48.80
C ALA A 26 -42.87 -3.63 -48.36
N TYR A 27 -42.98 -4.64 -49.23
CA TYR A 27 -42.48 -5.98 -48.97
C TYR A 27 -40.96 -6.03 -48.96
N ARG A 28 -40.31 -5.42 -49.96
CA ARG A 28 -38.83 -5.34 -50.04
C ARG A 28 -38.22 -4.51 -48.91
N SER A 29 -38.94 -3.50 -48.41
CA SER A 29 -38.50 -2.68 -47.27
C SER A 29 -38.78 -3.31 -45.91
N GLY A 30 -39.48 -4.44 -45.85
CA GLY A 30 -39.83 -5.12 -44.60
C GLY A 30 -40.97 -4.49 -43.81
N VAL A 31 -41.67 -3.51 -44.39
CA VAL A 31 -42.87 -2.88 -43.80
C VAL A 31 -44.03 -3.87 -43.75
N ILE A 32 -44.15 -4.73 -44.76
CA ILE A 32 -45.04 -5.91 -44.74
C ILE A 32 -44.19 -7.17 -44.77
N GLY A 33 -44.51 -8.12 -43.89
CA GLY A 33 -43.83 -9.41 -43.81
C GLY A 33 -44.57 -10.50 -44.59
N PRO A 34 -44.01 -11.72 -44.71
CA PRO A 34 -44.65 -12.84 -45.39
C PRO A 34 -46.05 -13.20 -44.84
N GLN A 35 -46.28 -12.93 -43.55
CA GLN A 35 -47.53 -13.18 -42.83
C GLN A 35 -48.52 -12.00 -42.89
N SER A 36 -48.11 -10.85 -43.44
CA SER A 36 -49.02 -9.71 -43.63
C SER A 36 -50.12 -10.08 -44.62
N LEU A 37 -51.34 -9.62 -44.39
CA LEU A 37 -52.48 -9.96 -45.24
C LEU A 37 -52.66 -8.90 -46.32
N LEU A 38 -52.89 -9.32 -47.56
CA LEU A 38 -53.17 -8.49 -48.73
C LEU A 38 -54.60 -8.73 -49.22
N TRP A 39 -55.27 -7.67 -49.70
CA TRP A 39 -56.59 -7.75 -50.29
C TRP A 39 -56.71 -6.86 -51.52
N ALA A 40 -57.45 -7.33 -52.52
CA ALA A 40 -57.82 -6.59 -53.72
C ALA A 40 -59.23 -7.02 -54.15
N SER A 41 -59.91 -6.19 -54.95
CA SER A 41 -61.31 -6.42 -55.35
C SER A 41 -61.57 -7.71 -56.13
N HIS A 42 -60.54 -8.29 -56.76
CA HIS A 42 -60.64 -9.55 -57.50
C HIS A 42 -60.33 -10.78 -56.63
N LEU A 43 -59.90 -10.60 -55.38
CA LEU A 43 -59.63 -11.68 -54.44
C LEU A 43 -60.88 -11.99 -53.61
N ALA A 44 -61.11 -13.28 -53.35
CA ALA A 44 -62.24 -13.74 -52.54
C ALA A 44 -62.14 -13.32 -51.05
N GLY A 45 -60.95 -12.90 -50.60
CA GLY A 45 -60.67 -12.53 -49.22
C GLY A 45 -59.23 -12.06 -49.03
N TRP A 46 -58.85 -11.84 -47.78
CA TRP A 46 -57.48 -11.47 -47.40
C TRP A 46 -56.54 -12.67 -47.57
N VAL A 47 -55.45 -12.50 -48.32
CA VAL A 47 -54.47 -13.56 -48.62
C VAL A 47 -53.10 -13.16 -48.06
N PRO A 48 -52.34 -14.06 -47.42
CA PRO A 48 -50.98 -13.76 -46.96
C PRO A 48 -50.06 -13.31 -48.09
N ALA A 49 -49.29 -12.25 -47.84
CA ALA A 49 -48.38 -11.62 -48.80
C ALA A 49 -47.36 -12.62 -49.35
N GLY A 50 -46.86 -13.54 -48.50
CA GLY A 50 -45.91 -14.57 -48.90
C GLY A 50 -46.44 -15.54 -49.96
N THR A 51 -47.76 -15.75 -50.03
CA THR A 51 -48.40 -16.60 -51.05
C THR A 51 -48.45 -15.91 -52.41
N LEU A 52 -48.57 -14.58 -52.43
CA LEU A 52 -48.70 -13.78 -53.67
C LEU A 52 -47.36 -13.27 -54.20
N LEU A 53 -46.39 -13.00 -53.31
CA LEU A 53 -45.09 -12.40 -53.64
C LEU A 53 -43.97 -13.44 -53.75
N ASP A 54 -44.32 -14.73 -53.83
CA ASP A 54 -43.42 -15.89 -53.99
C ASP A 54 -42.16 -15.78 -53.10
N ALA A 55 -42.42 -15.58 -51.81
CA ALA A 55 -41.39 -15.25 -50.85
C ALA A 55 -40.49 -16.45 -50.53
N PRO A 56 -39.14 -16.31 -50.57
CA PRO A 56 -38.25 -17.34 -50.06
C PRO A 56 -38.54 -17.56 -48.57
N THR A 57 -38.69 -18.83 -48.17
CA THR A 57 -38.94 -19.24 -46.80
C THR A 57 -37.92 -18.59 -45.84
N PRO A 58 -38.36 -18.02 -44.70
CA PRO A 58 -37.43 -17.39 -43.77
C PRO A 58 -36.41 -18.41 -43.25
N PRO A 59 -35.13 -18.03 -43.13
CA PRO A 59 -34.11 -18.93 -42.60
C PRO A 59 -34.45 -19.33 -41.16
N PRO A 60 -34.13 -20.56 -40.74
CA PRO A 60 -34.43 -21.04 -39.39
C PRO A 60 -33.80 -20.11 -38.35
N PRO A 61 -34.46 -19.91 -37.19
CA PRO A 61 -33.93 -19.07 -36.12
C PRO A 61 -32.53 -19.55 -35.72
N PRO A 62 -31.59 -18.63 -35.43
CA PRO A 62 -30.25 -19.01 -35.01
C PRO A 62 -30.35 -19.92 -33.78
N ALA A 63 -29.73 -21.09 -33.85
CA ALA A 63 -29.70 -22.04 -32.76
C ALA A 63 -29.25 -21.32 -31.48
N SER A 64 -30.09 -21.37 -30.45
CA SER A 64 -29.78 -20.83 -29.12
C SER A 64 -28.44 -21.42 -28.69
N GLY A 65 -27.46 -20.56 -28.42
CA GLY A 65 -26.15 -21.01 -27.95
C GLY A 65 -26.28 -21.86 -26.67
N PRO A 66 -25.27 -22.69 -26.37
CA PRO A 66 -25.28 -23.55 -25.20
C PRO A 66 -25.51 -22.74 -23.92
N ALA A 67 -26.39 -23.23 -23.06
CA ALA A 67 -26.79 -22.55 -21.83
C ALA A 67 -25.62 -22.46 -20.84
N GLU A 68 -25.62 -21.44 -19.98
CA GLU A 68 -24.64 -21.30 -18.92
C GLU A 68 -24.84 -22.41 -17.86
N ALA A 69 -23.76 -23.06 -17.42
CA ALA A 69 -23.86 -24.13 -16.43
C ALA A 69 -24.50 -23.61 -15.13
N PRO A 70 -25.50 -24.32 -14.57
CA PRO A 70 -26.14 -23.90 -13.33
C PRO A 70 -25.09 -23.82 -12.21
N GLY A 71 -24.98 -22.64 -11.59
CA GLY A 71 -24.05 -22.37 -10.49
C GLY A 71 -22.87 -21.45 -10.83
N SER A 72 -22.59 -21.12 -12.09
CA SER A 72 -21.52 -20.17 -12.47
C SER A 72 -21.74 -18.78 -11.84
N ARG A 73 -22.96 -18.26 -11.92
CA ARG A 73 -23.34 -16.96 -11.33
C ARG A 73 -23.34 -17.00 -9.81
N ALA A 74 -23.80 -18.11 -9.22
CA ALA A 74 -23.79 -18.31 -7.78
C ALA A 74 -22.35 -18.30 -7.22
N ALA A 75 -21.41 -18.96 -7.91
CA ALA A 75 -19.99 -18.96 -7.53
C ALA A 75 -19.37 -17.55 -7.61
N PHE A 76 -19.73 -16.76 -8.62
CA PHE A 76 -19.27 -15.37 -8.72
C PHE A 76 -19.79 -14.48 -7.59
N HIS A 77 -21.10 -14.50 -7.33
CA HIS A 77 -21.69 -13.73 -6.24
C HIS A 77 -21.14 -14.17 -4.88
N CYS A 78 -20.99 -15.48 -4.66
CA CYS A 78 -20.42 -16.02 -3.44
C CYS A 78 -18.97 -15.55 -3.24
N GLY A 79 -18.14 -15.58 -4.29
CA GLY A 79 -16.76 -15.06 -4.24
C GLY A 79 -16.69 -13.55 -3.97
N LEU A 80 -17.58 -12.77 -4.57
CA LEU A 80 -17.68 -11.33 -4.32
C LEU A 80 -18.10 -11.02 -2.88
N TRP A 81 -19.11 -11.72 -2.36
CA TRP A 81 -19.56 -11.58 -0.98
C TRP A 81 -18.52 -12.10 0.02
N ALA A 82 -17.73 -13.12 -0.32
CA ALA A 82 -16.61 -13.57 0.50
C ALA A 82 -15.57 -12.46 0.68
N LEU A 83 -15.22 -11.74 -0.39
CA LEU A 83 -14.28 -10.61 -0.32
C LEU A 83 -14.80 -9.45 0.52
N LEU A 84 -16.07 -9.09 0.36
CA LEU A 84 -16.69 -8.01 1.15
C LEU A 84 -16.83 -8.39 2.62
N SER A 85 -17.26 -9.62 2.90
CA SER A 85 -17.45 -10.11 4.27
C SER A 85 -16.13 -10.38 4.98
N MET A 86 -15.01 -10.57 4.27
CA MET A 86 -13.68 -10.74 4.88
C MET A 86 -13.28 -9.54 5.75
N CYS A 87 -13.67 -8.33 5.36
CA CYS A 87 -13.43 -7.12 6.14
C CYS A 87 -14.29 -7.04 7.40
N LEU A 88 -15.44 -7.73 7.44
CA LEU A 88 -16.44 -7.60 8.49
C LEU A 88 -16.50 -8.80 9.45
N CYS A 89 -16.29 -10.01 8.94
CA CYS A 89 -16.47 -11.26 9.65
C CYS A 89 -15.69 -12.41 8.97
N PHE A 90 -14.47 -12.68 9.45
CA PHE A 90 -13.60 -13.74 8.92
C PHE A 90 -14.26 -15.13 8.79
N PRO A 91 -15.02 -15.63 9.79
CA PRO A 91 -15.64 -16.95 9.70
C PRO A 91 -16.64 -17.08 8.54
N VAL A 92 -17.42 -16.02 8.28
CA VAL A 92 -18.41 -15.98 7.20
C VAL A 92 -17.71 -15.95 5.84
N ALA A 93 -16.66 -15.14 5.71
CA ALA A 93 -15.86 -15.05 4.49
C ALA A 93 -15.22 -16.40 4.12
N LEU A 94 -14.69 -17.13 5.11
CA LEU A 94 -14.11 -18.45 4.92
C LEU A 94 -15.17 -19.45 4.40
N ALA A 95 -16.36 -19.48 5.02
CA ALA A 95 -17.45 -20.35 4.58
C ALA A 95 -17.91 -20.04 3.15
N LEU A 96 -18.03 -18.75 2.79
CA LEU A 96 -18.40 -18.32 1.44
C LEU A 96 -17.30 -18.64 0.41
N ALA A 97 -16.02 -18.45 0.75
CA ALA A 97 -14.91 -18.81 -0.14
C ALA A 97 -14.91 -20.33 -0.45
N ILE A 98 -15.11 -21.18 0.56
CA ILE A 98 -15.22 -22.64 0.36
C ILE A 98 -16.43 -22.97 -0.51
N ALA A 99 -17.59 -22.37 -0.24
CA ALA A 99 -18.80 -22.58 -1.04
C ALA A 99 -18.59 -22.17 -2.51
N ALA A 100 -17.90 -21.05 -2.78
CA ALA A 100 -17.57 -20.62 -4.13
C ALA A 100 -16.65 -21.61 -4.87
N ILE A 101 -15.64 -22.17 -4.18
CA ILE A 101 -14.74 -23.18 -4.75
C ILE A 101 -15.52 -24.46 -5.10
N VAL A 102 -16.35 -24.96 -4.19
CA VAL A 102 -17.15 -26.18 -4.40
C VAL A 102 -18.14 -25.99 -5.56
N GLN A 103 -18.82 -24.85 -5.64
CA GLN A 103 -19.75 -24.56 -6.72
C GLN A 103 -19.03 -24.45 -8.08
N ASN A 104 -17.85 -23.83 -8.13
CA ASN A 104 -17.06 -23.75 -9.35
C ASN A 104 -16.55 -25.12 -9.83
N GLN A 105 -16.13 -25.98 -8.90
CA GLN A 105 -15.74 -27.36 -9.22
C GLN A 105 -16.92 -28.17 -9.75
N LYS A 106 -18.10 -28.04 -9.12
CA LYS A 106 -19.34 -28.70 -9.57
C LYS A 106 -19.75 -28.24 -10.97
N ALA A 107 -19.76 -26.93 -11.23
CA ALA A 107 -20.07 -26.37 -12.55
C ALA A 107 -19.06 -26.83 -13.62
N SER A 108 -17.78 -26.86 -13.29
CA SER A 108 -16.72 -27.34 -14.19
C SER A 108 -16.87 -28.81 -14.53
N ARG A 109 -17.28 -29.65 -13.57
CA ARG A 109 -17.55 -31.07 -13.79
C ARG A 109 -18.73 -31.28 -14.74
N MET A 110 -19.85 -30.58 -14.53
CA MET A 110 -21.04 -30.69 -15.39
C MET A 110 -20.75 -30.25 -16.85
N ALA A 111 -19.96 -29.19 -17.04
CA ALA A 111 -19.57 -28.74 -18.37
C ALA A 111 -18.63 -29.71 -19.09
N ARG A 112 -17.82 -30.49 -18.35
CA ARG A 112 -16.99 -31.56 -18.91
C ARG A 112 -17.81 -32.78 -19.29
N GLU A 113 -18.80 -33.13 -18.47
CA GLU A 113 -19.68 -34.29 -18.71
C GLU A 113 -20.66 -34.06 -19.87
N ASN A 114 -21.10 -32.80 -20.10
CA ASN A 114 -22.09 -32.46 -21.15
C ASN A 114 -21.66 -31.24 -21.98
N PRO A 115 -20.66 -31.37 -22.87
CA PRO A 115 -20.09 -30.24 -23.61
C PRO A 115 -21.05 -29.61 -24.65
N GLY A 116 -22.06 -30.35 -25.12
CA GLY A 116 -23.08 -29.83 -26.04
C GLY A 116 -24.18 -29.01 -25.34
N THR A 117 -24.37 -29.21 -24.03
CA THR A 117 -25.45 -28.58 -23.26
C THR A 117 -24.97 -27.36 -22.49
N TYR A 118 -23.74 -27.41 -21.96
CA TYR A 118 -23.22 -26.38 -21.05
C TYR A 118 -21.94 -25.73 -21.55
N ARG A 119 -21.89 -24.40 -21.43
CA ARG A 119 -20.65 -23.64 -21.59
C ARG A 119 -19.75 -23.81 -20.37
N LYS A 120 -18.44 -23.97 -20.59
CA LYS A 120 -17.42 -24.00 -19.53
C LYS A 120 -17.49 -22.70 -18.69
N PRO A 121 -17.58 -22.79 -17.35
CA PRO A 121 -17.59 -21.59 -16.50
C PRO A 121 -16.27 -20.83 -16.58
N GLY A 122 -16.33 -19.51 -16.43
CA GLY A 122 -15.14 -18.66 -16.38
C GLY A 122 -14.36 -18.82 -15.06
N ASN A 123 -13.06 -18.56 -15.08
CA ASN A 123 -12.19 -18.71 -13.90
C ASN A 123 -12.41 -17.63 -12.81
N GLY A 124 -13.24 -16.61 -13.06
CA GLY A 124 -13.39 -15.45 -12.19
C GLY A 124 -13.78 -15.78 -10.75
N GLY A 125 -14.78 -16.65 -10.55
CA GLY A 125 -15.23 -17.04 -9.20
C GLY A 125 -14.14 -17.77 -8.40
N LEU A 126 -13.34 -18.61 -9.06
CA LEU A 126 -12.23 -19.32 -8.43
C LEU A 126 -11.07 -18.40 -8.05
N VAL A 127 -10.70 -17.46 -8.93
CA VAL A 127 -9.66 -16.46 -8.65
C VAL A 127 -10.05 -15.60 -7.46
N MET A 128 -11.30 -15.11 -7.42
CA MET A 128 -11.81 -14.30 -6.30
C MET A 128 -11.82 -15.09 -4.98
N ALA A 129 -12.20 -16.36 -5.01
CA ALA A 129 -12.18 -17.23 -3.84
C ALA A 129 -10.74 -17.48 -3.33
N ILE A 130 -9.76 -17.67 -4.21
CA ILE A 130 -8.34 -17.82 -3.84
C ILE A 130 -7.80 -16.53 -3.22
N ILE A 131 -8.11 -15.37 -3.80
CA ILE A 131 -7.71 -14.07 -3.24
C ILE A 131 -8.30 -13.89 -1.84
N ALA A 132 -9.59 -14.21 -1.67
CA ALA A 132 -10.27 -14.12 -0.37
C ALA A 132 -9.67 -15.08 0.67
N LEU A 133 -9.33 -16.30 0.26
CA LEU A 133 -8.88 -17.37 1.17
C LEU A 133 -7.40 -17.28 1.53
N CYS A 134 -6.54 -16.82 0.61
CA CYS A 134 -5.09 -16.89 0.80
C CYS A 134 -4.43 -15.50 0.87
N VAL A 135 -4.74 -14.62 -0.08
CA VAL A 135 -4.02 -13.34 -0.22
C VAL A 135 -4.42 -12.37 0.89
N LEU A 136 -5.72 -12.20 1.13
CA LEU A 136 -6.20 -11.25 2.14
C LEU A 136 -5.76 -11.61 3.57
N PRO A 137 -5.88 -12.87 4.04
CA PRO A 137 -5.39 -13.23 5.38
C PRO A 137 -3.88 -13.05 5.52
N LEU A 138 -3.10 -13.34 4.49
CA LEU A 138 -1.65 -13.14 4.51
C LEU A 138 -1.29 -11.67 4.65
N LEU A 139 -1.94 -10.78 3.89
CA LEU A 139 -1.75 -9.34 4.00
C LEU A 139 -2.18 -8.81 5.37
N ALA A 140 -3.29 -9.30 5.91
CA ALA A 140 -3.74 -8.94 7.25
C ALA A 140 -2.72 -9.37 8.32
N LEU A 141 -2.20 -10.61 8.24
CA LEU A 141 -1.16 -11.10 9.14
C LEU A 141 0.11 -10.26 9.06
N LEU A 142 0.57 -9.93 7.84
CA LEU A 142 1.72 -9.04 7.63
C LEU A 142 1.48 -7.66 8.25
N GLY A 143 0.28 -7.11 8.11
CA GLY A 143 -0.11 -5.84 8.73
C GLY A 143 -0.05 -5.89 10.25
N ILE A 144 -0.60 -6.94 10.86
CA ILE A 144 -0.60 -7.13 12.33
C ILE A 144 0.83 -7.29 12.85
N VAL A 145 1.64 -8.14 12.21
CA VAL A 145 3.05 -8.33 12.59
C VAL A 145 3.82 -7.01 12.47
N SER A 146 3.60 -6.25 11.39
CA SER A 146 4.23 -4.94 11.20
C SER A 146 3.81 -3.94 12.28
N ALA A 147 2.53 -3.91 12.66
CA ALA A 147 2.01 -3.01 13.68
C ALA A 147 2.65 -3.25 15.06
N ILE A 148 2.95 -4.50 15.41
CA ILE A 148 3.63 -4.86 16.66
C ILE A 148 5.13 -4.59 16.56
N ALA A 149 5.74 -4.93 15.43
CA ALA A 149 7.18 -4.85 15.25
C ALA A 149 7.70 -3.41 15.16
N ILE A 150 6.98 -2.51 14.48
CA ILE A 150 7.46 -1.14 14.21
C ILE A 150 7.76 -0.36 15.51
N PRO A 151 6.87 -0.27 16.52
CA PRO A 151 7.19 0.43 17.77
C PRO A 151 8.38 -0.16 18.52
N ALA A 152 8.51 -1.50 18.53
CA ALA A 152 9.64 -2.18 19.15
C ALA A 152 10.97 -1.85 18.44
N PHE A 153 10.99 -1.88 17.10
CA PHE A 153 12.15 -1.51 16.30
C PHE A 153 12.55 -0.04 16.48
N LEU A 154 11.58 0.88 16.55
CA LEU A 154 11.85 2.29 16.83
C LEU A 154 12.54 2.45 18.19
N GLY A 155 12.02 1.82 19.25
CA GLY A 155 12.66 1.88 20.58
C GLY A 155 14.06 1.27 20.62
N GLN A 156 14.31 0.17 19.90
CA GLN A 156 15.65 -0.40 19.78
C GLN A 156 16.62 0.54 19.03
N ARG A 157 16.16 1.16 17.93
CA ARG A 157 16.96 2.13 17.17
C ARG A 157 17.31 3.35 18.00
N GLU A 158 16.39 3.84 18.83
CA GLU A 158 16.65 4.96 19.75
C GLU A 158 17.73 4.63 20.79
N ARG A 159 17.65 3.45 21.42
CA ARG A 159 18.69 2.98 22.35
C ARG A 159 20.04 2.78 21.66
N ALA A 160 20.04 2.28 20.42
CA ALA A 160 21.27 2.15 19.64
C ALA A 160 21.92 3.51 19.35
N ARG A 161 21.11 4.54 19.03
CA ARG A 161 21.59 5.93 18.84
C ARG A 161 22.15 6.52 20.13
N ASP A 162 21.50 6.31 21.27
CA ASP A 162 22.02 6.74 22.57
C ASP A 162 23.36 6.06 22.90
N LYS A 163 23.49 4.76 22.66
CA LYS A 163 24.76 4.03 22.84
C LYS A 163 25.86 4.55 21.92
N ALA A 164 25.54 4.86 20.66
CA ALA A 164 26.50 5.43 19.72
C ALA A 164 26.97 6.83 20.17
N ALA A 165 26.06 7.66 20.70
CA ALA A 165 26.40 8.97 21.23
C ALA A 165 27.33 8.87 22.46
N ILE A 166 27.07 7.92 23.36
CA ILE A 166 27.95 7.63 24.51
C ILE A 166 29.32 7.11 24.04
N ALA A 167 29.38 6.27 23.01
CA ALA A 167 30.64 5.80 22.45
C ALA A 167 31.46 6.94 21.82
N ASN A 168 30.81 7.87 21.11
CA ASN A 168 31.47 9.09 20.62
C ASN A 168 32.02 9.92 21.78
N LEU A 169 31.24 10.08 22.86
CA LEU A 169 31.67 10.80 24.05
C LEU A 169 32.96 10.20 24.63
N ASP A 170 32.96 8.89 24.84
CA ASP A 170 34.09 8.14 25.37
C ASP A 170 35.33 8.29 24.48
N SER A 171 35.18 8.08 23.18
CA SER A 171 36.28 8.24 22.20
C SER A 171 36.88 9.64 22.27
N GLY A 172 36.05 10.69 22.28
CA GLY A 172 36.53 12.06 22.35
C GLY A 172 37.18 12.41 23.68
N LEU A 173 36.67 11.87 24.79
CA LEU A 173 37.27 12.06 26.11
C LEU A 173 38.67 11.43 26.18
N TYR A 174 38.86 10.23 25.63
CA TYR A 174 40.17 9.56 25.59
C TYR A 174 41.17 10.31 24.71
N ALA A 175 40.72 10.77 23.54
CA ALA A 175 41.55 11.54 22.64
C ALA A 175 41.95 12.90 23.24
N LEU A 176 41.02 13.62 23.88
CA LEU A 176 41.32 14.87 24.57
C LEU A 176 42.32 14.70 25.71
N ALA A 177 42.19 13.64 26.52
CA ALA A 177 43.17 13.35 27.57
C ALA A 177 44.56 13.10 26.96
N GLY A 178 44.65 12.31 25.89
CA GLY A 178 45.92 12.06 25.20
C GLY A 178 46.51 13.28 24.51
N ASP A 179 45.69 14.16 23.95
CA ASP A 179 46.15 15.43 23.36
C ASP A 179 46.59 16.43 24.43
N PHE A 180 45.92 16.45 25.59
CA PHE A 180 46.34 17.23 26.75
C PHE A 180 47.75 16.79 27.20
N ASP A 181 47.99 15.49 27.36
CA ASP A 181 49.30 14.97 27.77
C ASP A 181 50.44 15.41 26.85
N ARG A 182 50.17 15.55 25.54
CA ARG A 182 51.14 16.03 24.55
C ARG A 182 51.34 17.54 24.57
N LEU A 183 50.36 18.30 25.05
CA LEU A 183 50.33 19.76 25.01
C LEU A 183 50.59 20.41 26.37
N LYS A 184 50.64 19.64 27.47
CA LYS A 184 50.65 20.16 28.85
C LYS A 184 51.78 21.13 29.19
N ASP A 185 52.90 21.10 28.45
CA ASP A 185 54.03 22.02 28.64
C ASP A 185 53.86 23.37 27.91
N ARG A 186 52.74 23.56 27.20
CA ARG A 186 52.43 24.78 26.45
C ARG A 186 51.60 25.77 27.26
N ALA A 187 51.45 26.99 26.74
CA ALA A 187 50.57 27.98 27.33
C ALA A 187 49.10 27.49 27.32
N PRO A 188 48.28 27.81 28.35
CA PRO A 188 46.89 27.33 28.44
C PRO A 188 46.02 27.62 27.20
N GLN A 189 46.26 28.76 26.54
CA GLN A 189 45.55 29.12 25.31
C GLN A 189 45.90 28.20 24.13
N GLU A 190 47.17 27.79 24.03
CA GLU A 190 47.63 26.84 23.01
C GLU A 190 47.12 25.43 23.27
N ILE A 191 47.05 25.03 24.55
CA ILE A 191 46.44 23.76 24.95
C ILE A 191 44.97 23.74 24.50
N LYS A 192 44.19 24.77 24.86
CA LYS A 192 42.78 24.87 24.46
C LYS A 192 42.63 24.77 22.94
N ALA A 193 43.39 25.58 22.19
CA ALA A 193 43.32 25.57 20.73
C ALA A 193 43.69 24.20 20.13
N GLY A 194 44.70 23.51 20.68
CA GLY A 194 45.10 22.18 20.26
C GLY A 194 44.03 21.12 20.54
N LEU A 195 43.38 21.16 21.70
CA LEU A 195 42.27 20.26 22.06
C LEU A 195 41.08 20.44 21.10
N GLU A 196 40.70 21.69 20.80
CA GLU A 196 39.62 21.95 19.84
C GLU A 196 39.96 21.49 18.42
N ALA A 197 41.23 21.66 17.99
CA ALA A 197 41.70 21.15 16.71
C ALA A 197 41.66 19.61 16.66
N GLY A 198 42.05 18.93 17.74
CA GLY A 198 41.94 17.48 17.90
C GLY A 198 40.50 16.99 17.78
N LEU A 199 39.55 17.66 18.42
CA LEU A 199 38.11 17.34 18.30
C LEU A 199 37.58 17.53 16.88
N ARG A 200 38.00 18.59 16.17
CA ARG A 200 37.60 18.81 14.76
C ARG A 200 38.15 17.73 13.82
N ALA A 201 39.29 17.14 14.16
CA ALA A 201 39.90 16.06 13.39
C ALA A 201 39.27 14.68 13.68
N GLN A 202 38.51 14.53 14.76
CA GLN A 202 37.94 13.23 15.12
C GLN A 202 36.79 12.81 14.17
N PRO A 203 36.79 11.55 13.70
CA PRO A 203 35.68 11.02 12.94
C PRO A 203 34.48 10.82 13.87
N GLY A 204 33.34 11.40 13.51
CA GLY A 204 32.11 11.21 14.27
C GLY A 204 30.91 11.80 13.54
N ARG A 205 29.78 11.13 13.63
CA ARG A 205 28.47 11.66 13.22
C ARG A 205 27.55 11.68 14.42
N ASN A 206 26.73 12.73 14.53
CA ASN A 206 25.69 12.75 15.56
C ASN A 206 24.60 11.73 15.15
N PRO A 207 24.35 10.69 15.97
CA PRO A 207 23.42 9.61 15.62
C PRO A 207 21.94 10.05 15.67
N TRP A 208 21.66 11.22 16.24
CA TRP A 208 20.33 11.80 16.37
C TRP A 208 20.04 12.88 15.33
N ASN A 209 21.08 13.56 14.81
CA ASN A 209 20.97 14.55 13.75
C ASN A 209 22.18 14.47 12.82
N GLU A 210 22.03 13.81 11.67
CA GLU A 210 23.12 13.59 10.72
C GLU A 210 23.67 14.90 10.10
N ALA A 211 22.90 15.98 10.14
CA ALA A 211 23.33 17.30 9.66
C ALA A 211 24.14 18.07 10.72
N ALA A 212 24.13 17.63 11.98
CA ALA A 212 24.89 18.26 13.06
C ALA A 212 26.20 17.50 13.34
N PRO A 213 27.27 18.21 13.78
CA PRO A 213 28.50 17.55 14.18
C PRO A 213 28.28 16.67 15.42
N ALA A 214 29.08 15.60 15.55
CA ALA A 214 29.07 14.74 16.74
C ALA A 214 29.55 15.45 18.00
N PHE A 215 30.43 16.43 17.84
CA PHE A 215 31.10 17.14 18.92
C PHE A 215 30.77 18.63 18.86
N SER A 216 30.64 19.26 20.02
CA SER A 216 30.90 20.69 20.15
C SER A 216 32.40 20.88 20.06
N TYR A 217 32.85 21.69 19.10
CA TYR A 217 34.27 21.93 18.90
C TYR A 217 34.85 22.98 19.84
N GLU A 218 34.00 23.64 20.63
CA GLU A 218 34.42 24.56 21.67
C GLU A 218 34.59 23.78 22.97
N VAL A 219 35.80 23.87 23.56
CA VAL A 219 36.12 23.27 24.85
C VAL A 219 36.02 24.34 25.92
N GLU A 220 35.12 24.17 26.88
CA GLU A 220 34.99 25.12 27.99
C GLU A 220 36.12 24.91 28.99
N VAL A 221 36.76 25.99 29.43
CA VAL A 221 37.84 25.93 30.44
C VAL A 221 37.26 26.43 31.76
N VAL A 222 37.27 25.57 32.77
CA VAL A 222 36.80 25.90 34.12
C VAL A 222 37.99 25.89 35.08
N THR A 223 37.98 26.82 36.04
CA THR A 223 39.04 26.97 37.04
C THR A 223 38.44 27.04 38.42
N GLY A 224 39.15 26.56 39.44
CA GLY A 224 38.72 26.78 40.83
C GLY A 224 37.64 25.84 41.34
N THR A 225 37.22 24.85 40.54
CA THR A 225 36.14 23.93 40.94
C THR A 225 36.68 22.65 41.57
N ASP A 226 35.98 22.17 42.60
CA ASP A 226 36.16 20.82 43.11
C ASP A 226 35.58 19.79 42.12
N GLY A 227 35.73 18.50 42.43
CA GLY A 227 35.25 17.43 41.55
C GLY A 227 33.73 17.42 41.34
N GLN A 228 32.92 18.01 42.23
CA GLN A 228 31.48 18.07 42.08
C GLN A 228 31.07 19.28 41.23
N GLY A 229 31.62 20.46 41.53
CA GLY A 229 31.45 21.67 40.73
C GLY A 229 31.89 21.46 39.28
N PHE A 230 32.98 20.71 39.06
CA PHE A 230 33.42 20.35 37.71
C PHE A 230 32.42 19.44 36.98
N ARG A 231 31.81 18.46 37.68
CA ARG A 231 30.75 17.62 37.09
C ARG A 231 29.50 18.43 36.74
N ASP A 232 29.14 19.40 37.58
CA ASP A 232 27.98 20.25 37.36
C ASP A 232 28.22 21.23 36.19
N ALA A 233 29.43 21.81 36.09
CA ALA A 233 29.85 22.59 34.92
C ALA A 233 29.87 21.73 33.65
N THR A 234 30.42 20.51 33.72
CA THR A 234 30.41 19.55 32.60
C THR A 234 28.98 19.27 32.15
N ARG A 235 28.03 19.09 33.08
CA ARG A 235 26.62 18.90 32.73
C ARG A 235 26.02 20.13 32.06
N ALA A 236 26.35 21.33 32.53
CA ALA A 236 25.83 22.60 32.01
C ALA A 236 26.31 22.89 30.57
N ALA A 237 27.50 22.42 30.19
CA ALA A 237 28.02 22.51 28.82
C ALA A 237 27.25 21.67 27.80
N GLY A 238 26.32 20.82 28.25
CA GLY A 238 25.56 19.90 27.40
C GLY A 238 24.73 20.61 26.33
N GLY A 239 24.84 20.14 25.09
CA GLY A 239 24.18 20.74 23.92
C GLY A 239 22.96 19.97 23.41
N ALA A 240 22.88 19.88 22.08
CA ALA A 240 21.81 19.18 21.38
C ALA A 240 21.83 17.67 21.62
N LEU A 241 20.70 17.01 21.33
CA LEU A 241 20.57 15.56 21.44
C LEU A 241 21.67 14.83 20.63
N GLY A 242 22.41 13.94 21.28
CA GLY A 242 23.50 13.18 20.65
C GLY A 242 24.79 13.95 20.37
N GLN A 243 24.85 15.25 20.63
CA GLN A 243 26.06 16.05 20.50
C GLN A 243 26.85 16.02 21.80
N CYS A 244 28.13 15.67 21.71
CA CYS A 244 29.03 15.61 22.86
C CYS A 244 29.66 16.99 23.09
N ALA A 245 29.73 17.45 24.33
CA ALA A 245 30.45 18.65 24.72
C ALA A 245 31.49 18.31 25.78
N TYR A 246 32.55 19.11 25.85
CA TYR A 246 33.70 18.85 26.70
C TYR A 246 34.10 20.08 27.49
N VAL A 247 34.53 19.82 28.72
CA VAL A 247 35.02 20.81 29.67
C VAL A 247 36.38 20.35 30.17
N VAL A 248 37.31 21.27 30.35
CA VAL A 248 38.64 20.99 30.89
C VAL A 248 38.94 21.93 32.05
N GLN A 249 39.58 21.39 33.08
CA GLN A 249 40.20 22.13 34.17
C GLN A 249 41.68 21.81 34.13
N PHE A 250 42.51 22.83 33.93
CA PHE A 250 43.95 22.66 33.93
C PHE A 250 44.46 22.47 35.36
N PRO A 251 45.52 21.64 35.56
CA PRO A 251 46.11 21.44 36.88
C PRO A 251 46.68 22.75 37.42
N GLY A 252 46.49 22.99 38.72
CA GLY A 252 47.04 24.12 39.46
C GLY A 252 47.70 23.67 40.77
N GLU A 253 48.27 24.61 41.53
CA GLU A 253 49.09 24.32 42.73
C GLU A 253 48.38 23.41 43.77
N HIS A 254 47.04 23.51 43.86
CA HIS A 254 46.21 22.70 44.75
C HIS A 254 44.99 22.08 44.06
N GLN A 255 45.00 22.00 42.73
CA GLN A 255 43.83 21.55 41.96
C GLN A 255 44.24 20.50 40.93
N PRO A 256 43.65 19.29 40.98
CA PRO A 256 43.91 18.29 39.96
C PRO A 256 43.39 18.78 38.62
N GLY A 257 44.11 18.42 37.55
CA GLY A 257 43.59 18.58 36.21
C GLY A 257 42.42 17.63 36.00
N MET A 258 41.37 18.06 35.30
CA MET A 258 40.22 17.24 34.99
C MET A 258 39.76 17.48 33.57
N VAL A 259 39.29 16.42 32.91
CA VAL A 259 38.57 16.51 31.65
C VAL A 259 37.20 15.85 31.81
N GLY A 260 36.17 16.57 31.41
CA GLY A 260 34.78 16.19 31.49
C GLY A 260 34.16 16.12 30.10
N GLY A 261 33.32 15.13 29.89
CA GLY A 261 32.46 15.05 28.73
C GLY A 261 31.01 14.88 29.15
N VAL A 262 30.10 15.50 28.39
CA VAL A 262 28.66 15.31 28.53
C VAL A 262 28.02 15.00 27.17
N VAL A 263 26.99 14.16 27.17
CA VAL A 263 26.09 14.00 26.04
C VAL A 263 24.64 13.90 26.50
N ARG A 264 23.73 14.51 25.75
CA ARG A 264 22.29 14.36 25.97
C ARG A 264 21.79 13.11 25.25
N THR A 265 21.11 12.22 25.97
CA THR A 265 20.45 11.03 25.42
C THR A 265 18.94 11.21 25.39
N LYS A 266 18.25 10.48 24.51
CA LYS A 266 16.78 10.53 24.45
C LYS A 266 16.19 9.73 25.60
N ASN A 267 16.78 8.56 25.87
CA ASN A 267 16.40 7.72 26.99
C ASN A 267 17.28 8.07 28.20
N PRO A 268 16.69 8.43 29.35
CA PRO A 268 17.45 8.76 30.55
C PRO A 268 18.33 7.60 31.01
N VAL A 269 19.57 7.91 31.38
CA VAL A 269 20.51 6.97 32.01
C VAL A 269 20.60 7.33 33.49
N GLY A 270 20.19 6.41 34.37
CA GLY A 270 20.13 6.69 35.81
C GLY A 270 19.13 7.79 36.20
N GLY A 271 18.06 7.97 35.42
CA GLY A 271 17.03 9.00 35.65
C GLY A 271 17.36 10.39 35.11
N SER A 272 18.55 10.59 34.53
CA SER A 272 18.98 11.86 33.92
C SER A 272 19.03 11.74 32.39
N PRO A 273 18.58 12.75 31.62
CA PRO A 273 18.80 12.80 30.17
C PRO A 273 20.26 13.13 29.80
N TRP A 274 21.10 13.43 30.80
CA TRP A 274 22.50 13.76 30.65
C TRP A 274 23.37 12.61 31.14
N PHE A 275 24.22 12.11 30.24
CA PHE A 275 25.29 11.21 30.59
C PHE A 275 26.59 12.01 30.70
N VAL A 276 27.17 12.04 31.91
CA VAL A 276 28.37 12.82 32.24
C VAL A 276 29.48 11.87 32.65
N LYS A 277 30.68 12.06 32.09
CA LYS A 277 31.88 11.30 32.45
C LYS A 277 33.02 12.27 32.70
N VAL A 278 33.75 12.05 33.78
CA VAL A 278 34.88 12.89 34.20
C VAL A 278 36.09 12.00 34.43
N ARG A 279 37.26 12.49 34.05
CA ARG A 279 38.55 11.83 34.22
C ARG A 279 39.58 12.82 34.80
N SER A 280 40.42 12.35 35.70
CA SER A 280 41.61 13.09 36.16
C SER A 280 42.65 13.17 35.04
N LEU A 281 43.33 14.32 34.96
CA LEU A 281 44.54 14.51 34.17
C LEU A 281 45.70 14.45 35.18
N ASP A 282 46.50 13.41 35.09
CA ASP A 282 47.63 13.16 36.00
C ASP A 282 48.96 13.71 35.43
#